data_AF-A0A7C9MQS9-F1
#
_entry.id   AF-A0A7C9MQS9-F1
#
_cell.length_a   1.000
_cell.length_b   1.000
_cell.length_c   1.000
_cell.angle_alpha   90.00
_cell.angle_beta   90.00
_cell.angle_gamma   90.00
#
_symmetry.space_group_name_H-M   'P 1'
#
loop_
_entity.id
_entity.type
_entity.pdbx_description
1 polymer ?
#
loop_
_entity_poly.entity_id
_entity_poly.type
_entity_poly.pdbx_seq_one_letter_code
_entity_poly.pdbx_strand_id
1 'polypeptide(L)'
;MGKTTKARLNLTIDPDLYREARRVFTAMEMNMSAFVEIQLARFLQTTQPLMPLLDQAERGERDLAEAKAAMRIWFAHSIGQPLTEAYGVAGQEVLGPVRPLKAKAALQDEAANDG
;
A
#
# COMPACT_ATOMS: atom_id res chain seq x y z
N MET A 1 32.08 -3.19 15.55
CA MET A 1 31.29 -3.02 14.31
C MET A 1 30.56 -4.32 14.02
N GLY A 2 29.27 -4.41 14.34
CA GLY A 2 28.46 -5.59 13.99
C GLY A 2 28.33 -5.69 12.47
N LYS A 3 28.53 -6.88 11.89
CA LYS A 3 28.29 -7.12 10.47
C LYS A 3 26.85 -6.72 10.17
N THR A 4 26.65 -5.68 9.36
CA THR A 4 25.32 -5.35 8.82
C THR A 4 24.93 -6.46 7.87
N THR A 5 24.18 -7.44 8.36
CA THR A 5 23.61 -8.50 7.54
C THR A 5 22.54 -7.87 6.67
N LYS A 6 22.83 -7.71 5.36
CA LYS A 6 21.81 -7.26 4.41
C LYS A 6 20.68 -8.29 4.33
N ALA A 7 19.44 -7.82 4.36
CA ALA A 7 18.28 -8.65 4.05
C ALA A 7 18.32 -9.07 2.57
N ARG A 8 17.91 -10.30 2.25
CA ARG A 8 17.79 -10.79 0.87
C ARG A 8 16.33 -10.73 0.45
N LEU A 9 16.08 -10.23 -0.75
CA LEU A 9 14.77 -10.16 -1.36
C LEU A 9 14.76 -11.04 -2.62
N ASN A 10 13.87 -12.03 -2.67
CA ASN A 10 13.62 -12.83 -3.86
C ASN A 10 12.36 -12.29 -4.54
N LEU A 11 12.52 -11.79 -5.77
CA LEU A 11 11.43 -11.21 -6.55
C LEU A 11 11.04 -12.12 -7.70
N THR A 12 9.74 -12.24 -7.93
CA THR A 12 9.19 -12.77 -9.19
C THR A 12 8.79 -11.58 -10.04
N ILE A 13 9.33 -11.47 -11.24
CA ILE A 13 9.13 -10.35 -12.16
C ILE A 13 8.67 -10.92 -13.50
N ASP A 14 7.81 -10.19 -14.19
CA ASP A 14 7.45 -10.49 -15.57
C ASP A 14 8.73 -10.68 -16.44
N PRO A 15 8.82 -11.76 -17.22
CA PRO A 15 10.04 -12.09 -17.95
C PRO A 15 10.39 -11.08 -19.05
N ASP A 16 9.40 -10.44 -19.66
CA ASP A 16 9.63 -9.46 -20.73
C ASP A 16 10.09 -8.13 -20.13
N LEU A 17 9.44 -7.68 -19.04
CA LEU A 17 9.91 -6.54 -18.26
C LEU A 17 11.35 -6.76 -17.77
N TYR A 18 11.68 -7.95 -17.26
CA TYR A 18 13.03 -8.27 -16.81
C TYR A 18 14.06 -8.19 -17.94
N ARG A 19 13.74 -8.72 -19.13
CA ARG A 19 14.64 -8.68 -20.30
C ARG A 19 14.92 -7.24 -20.74
N GLU A 20 13.87 -6.42 -20.85
CA GLU A 20 14.02 -5.02 -21.24
C GLU A 20 14.80 -4.22 -20.20
N ALA A 21 14.43 -4.34 -18.93
CA ALA A 21 15.13 -3.67 -17.85
C ALA A 21 16.61 -4.08 -17.82
N ARG A 22 16.91 -5.37 -17.96
CA ARG A 22 18.30 -5.86 -18.00
C ARG A 22 19.10 -5.25 -19.15
N ARG A 23 18.52 -5.14 -20.34
CA ARG A 23 19.17 -4.48 -21.49
C ARG A 23 19.51 -3.03 -21.18
N VAL A 24 18.60 -2.29 -20.55
CA VAL A 24 18.82 -0.89 -20.13
C VAL A 24 19.92 -0.80 -19.07
N PHE A 25 19.87 -1.65 -18.04
CA PHE A 25 20.89 -1.66 -16.98
C PHE A 25 22.29 -1.96 -17.52
N THR A 26 22.41 -2.89 -18.47
CA THR A 26 23.68 -3.16 -19.16
C THR A 26 24.16 -1.94 -19.92
N ALA A 27 23.29 -1.26 -20.67
CA ALA A 27 23.67 -0.07 -21.43
C ALA A 27 24.07 1.12 -20.53
N MET A 28 23.51 1.22 -19.34
CA MET A 28 23.80 2.28 -18.36
C MET A 28 24.94 1.92 -17.38
N GLU A 29 25.52 0.72 -17.49
CA GLU A 29 26.49 0.19 -16.52
C GLU A 29 25.99 0.23 -15.06
N MET A 30 24.69 0.02 -14.88
CA MET A 30 24.01 0.15 -13.59
C MET A 30 23.72 -1.21 -12.94
N ASN A 31 23.82 -1.25 -11.62
CA ASN A 31 23.48 -2.45 -10.84
C ASN A 31 21.98 -2.48 -10.49
N MET A 32 21.29 -3.56 -10.92
CA MET A 32 19.86 -3.79 -10.64
C MET A 32 19.52 -3.77 -9.14
N SER A 33 20.39 -4.32 -8.29
CA SER A 33 20.14 -4.36 -6.85
C SER A 33 20.17 -2.96 -6.21
N ALA A 34 21.09 -2.10 -6.65
CA ALA A 34 21.13 -0.70 -6.22
C ALA A 34 19.90 0.08 -6.73
N PHE A 35 19.44 -0.20 -7.96
CA PHE A 35 18.21 0.38 -8.46
C PHE A 35 16.99 -0.01 -7.60
N VAL A 36 16.83 -1.29 -7.27
CA VAL A 36 15.72 -1.75 -6.41
C VAL A 36 15.80 -1.09 -5.03
N GLU A 37 16.99 -0.98 -4.43
CA GLU A 37 17.19 -0.30 -3.15
C GLU A 37 16.77 1.19 -3.21
N ILE A 38 17.12 1.89 -4.29
CA ILE A 38 16.70 3.29 -4.53
C ILE A 38 15.18 3.38 -4.68
N GLN A 39 14.55 2.47 -5.44
CA GLN A 39 13.10 2.52 -5.62
C GLN A 39 12.35 2.20 -4.32
N LEU A 40 12.85 1.28 -3.49
CA LEU A 40 12.29 1.02 -2.16
C LEU A 40 12.42 2.25 -1.25
N ALA A 41 13.56 2.94 -1.27
CA ALA A 41 13.73 4.18 -0.51
C ALA A 41 12.76 5.28 -0.97
N ARG A 42 12.58 5.45 -2.29
CA ARG A 42 11.61 6.40 -2.87
C ARG A 42 10.17 6.04 -2.52
N PHE A 43 9.82 4.76 -2.56
CA PHE A 43 8.51 4.27 -2.13
C PHE A 43 8.24 4.67 -0.68
N LEU A 44 9.18 4.40 0.23
CA LEU A 44 9.04 4.76 1.64
C LEU A 44 8.92 6.28 1.85
N GLN A 45 9.72 7.08 1.15
CA GLN A 45 9.59 8.54 1.19
C GLN A 45 8.21 9.01 0.71
N THR A 46 7.67 8.36 -0.32
CA THR A 46 6.35 8.68 -0.87
C THR A 46 5.26 8.36 0.14
N THR A 47 5.34 7.23 0.84
CA THR A 47 4.31 6.80 1.81
C THR A 47 4.54 7.35 3.21
N GLN A 48 5.68 7.97 3.50
CA GLN A 48 6.07 8.48 4.81
C GLN A 48 5.00 9.36 5.49
N PRO A 49 4.33 10.30 4.79
CA PRO A 49 3.29 11.13 5.40
C PRO A 49 2.07 10.34 5.92
N LEU A 50 1.85 9.14 5.40
CA LEU A 50 0.71 8.29 5.76
C LEU A 50 1.06 7.21 6.79
N MET A 51 2.33 7.04 7.14
CA MET A 51 2.76 6.09 8.16
C MET A 51 2.02 6.27 9.50
N PRO A 52 1.76 7.49 10.00
CA PRO A 52 0.98 7.66 11.24
C PRO A 52 -0.44 7.10 11.15
N LEU A 53 -1.07 7.11 9.96
CA LEU A 53 -2.40 6.52 9.76
C LEU A 53 -2.35 4.99 9.83
N LEU A 54 -1.28 4.40 9.29
CA LEU A 54 -1.04 2.97 9.38
C LEU A 54 -0.79 2.56 10.83
N ASP A 55 0.04 3.31 11.56
CA ASP A 55 0.33 3.06 12.98
C ASP A 55 -0.94 3.08 13.85
N GLN A 56 -1.82 4.07 13.63
CA GLN A 56 -3.12 4.16 14.31
C GLN A 56 -4.01 2.95 14.01
N ALA A 57 -4.04 2.52 12.75
CA ALA A 57 -4.81 1.35 12.34
C ALA A 57 -4.27 0.05 12.94
N GLU A 58 -2.95 -0.11 13.02
CA GLU A 58 -2.30 -1.27 13.65
C GLU A 58 -2.56 -1.35 15.16
N ARG A 59 -2.74 -0.21 15.82
CA ARG A 59 -3.16 -0.12 17.23
C ARG A 59 -4.67 -0.30 17.45
N GLY A 60 -5.46 -0.39 16.36
CA GLY A 60 -6.91 -0.50 16.43
C GLY A 60 -7.63 0.82 16.73
N GLU A 61 -6.94 1.97 16.62
CA GLU A 61 -7.52 3.31 16.82
C GLU A 61 -8.27 3.81 15.57
N ARG A 62 -8.08 3.15 14.43
CA ARG A 62 -8.71 3.44 13.13
C ARG A 62 -8.99 2.16 12.37
N ASP A 63 -9.99 2.19 11.47
CA ASP A 63 -10.21 1.09 10.53
C ASP A 63 -9.01 0.91 9.57
N LEU A 64 -8.47 -0.30 9.57
CA LEU A 64 -7.37 -0.70 8.70
C LEU A 64 -7.76 -0.67 7.22
N ALA A 65 -9.03 -0.90 6.87
CA ALA A 65 -9.48 -0.81 5.49
C ALA A 65 -9.38 0.63 4.96
N GLU A 66 -9.80 1.60 5.76
CA GLU A 66 -9.71 3.03 5.42
C GLU A 66 -8.25 3.51 5.30
N ALA A 67 -7.38 3.12 6.24
CA ALA A 67 -5.95 3.47 6.17
C ALA A 67 -5.30 2.90 4.90
N LYS A 68 -5.58 1.64 4.54
CA LYS A 68 -5.11 1.02 3.29
C LYS A 68 -5.66 1.73 2.05
N ALA A 69 -6.93 2.13 2.06
CA ALA A 69 -7.54 2.86 0.96
C ALA A 69 -6.84 4.21 0.73
N ALA A 70 -6.62 4.98 1.81
CA ALA A 70 -5.92 6.26 1.74
C ALA A 70 -4.49 6.10 1.19
N MET A 71 -3.75 5.09 1.66
CA MET A 71 -2.40 4.80 1.16
C MET A 71 -2.38 4.44 -0.32
N ARG A 72 -3.35 3.65 -0.80
CA ARG A 72 -3.46 3.28 -2.22
C ARG A 72 -3.78 4.48 -3.10
N ILE A 73 -4.74 5.31 -2.69
CA ILE A 73 -5.14 6.53 -3.43
C ILE A 73 -3.96 7.49 -3.53
N TRP A 74 -3.27 7.72 -2.41
CA TRP A 74 -2.08 8.56 -2.38
C TRP A 74 -0.99 8.02 -3.30
N PHE A 75 -0.68 6.73 -3.22
CA PHE A 75 0.33 6.13 -4.08
C PHE A 75 -0.04 6.26 -5.56
N ALA A 76 -1.28 5.94 -5.94
CA ALA A 76 -1.77 6.06 -7.31
C ALA A 76 -1.65 7.49 -7.85
N HIS A 77 -1.91 8.49 -7.01
CA HIS A 77 -1.69 9.90 -7.35
C HIS A 77 -0.20 10.23 -7.52
N SER A 78 0.67 9.71 -6.65
CA SER A 78 2.11 10.01 -6.66
C SER A 78 2.89 9.34 -7.80
N ILE A 79 2.53 8.12 -8.20
CA ILE A 79 3.21 7.36 -9.27
C ILE A 79 2.49 7.41 -10.63
N GLY A 80 1.24 7.90 -10.65
CA GLY A 80 0.41 8.02 -11.84
C GLY A 80 -0.59 6.88 -12.03
N GLN A 81 -1.78 7.22 -12.53
CA GLN A 81 -2.87 6.28 -12.81
C GLN A 81 -2.53 5.20 -13.85
N PRO A 82 -1.84 5.49 -14.98
CA PRO A 82 -1.55 4.48 -15.99
C PRO A 82 -0.68 3.32 -15.46
N LEU A 83 0.31 3.63 -14.62
CA LEU A 83 1.15 2.62 -13.98
C LEU A 83 0.35 1.81 -12.95
N THR A 84 -0.57 2.47 -12.25
CA THR A 84 -1.44 1.83 -11.26
C THR A 84 -2.40 0.82 -11.90
N GLU A 85 -2.98 1.16 -13.06
CA GLU A 85 -3.88 0.29 -13.83
C GLU A 85 -3.15 -0.90 -14.43
N ALA A 86 -1.99 -0.67 -15.06
CA ALA A 86 -1.19 -1.73 -15.68
C ALA A 86 -0.76 -2.82 -14.70
N TYR A 87 -0.52 -2.46 -13.43
CA TYR A 87 -0.03 -3.37 -12.40
C TYR A 87 -1.06 -3.66 -11.29
N GLY A 88 -2.32 -3.26 -11.45
CA GLY A 88 -3.40 -3.54 -10.49
C GLY A 88 -3.17 -2.99 -9.08
N VAL A 89 -2.42 -1.89 -8.95
CA VAL A 89 -1.97 -1.36 -7.65
C VAL A 89 -3.12 -0.67 -6.89
N ALA A 90 -4.15 -0.20 -7.60
CA ALA A 90 -5.42 0.22 -7.01
C ALA A 90 -6.40 -0.95 -7.11
N GLY A 91 -6.75 -1.52 -5.96
CA GLY A 91 -7.80 -2.54 -5.90
C GLY A 91 -9.10 -1.97 -6.45
N GLN A 92 -9.59 -2.52 -7.57
CA GLN A 92 -10.90 -2.18 -8.14
C GLN A 92 -12.07 -2.32 -7.14
N GLU A 93 -11.86 -3.04 -6.04
CA GLU A 93 -12.87 -3.22 -4.97
C GLU A 93 -12.89 -2.13 -3.89
N VAL A 94 -11.89 -1.24 -3.80
CA VAL A 94 -11.85 -0.22 -2.72
C VAL A 94 -12.87 0.90 -2.92
N LEU A 95 -13.32 1.11 -4.17
CA LEU A 95 -14.36 2.07 -4.53
C LEU A 95 -15.75 1.41 -4.65
N GLY A 96 -15.92 0.18 -4.18
CA GLY A 96 -17.25 -0.38 -4.01
C GLY A 96 -18.08 0.50 -3.05
N PRO A 97 -19.40 0.63 -3.26
CA PRO A 97 -20.23 1.44 -2.38
C PRO A 97 -20.03 0.98 -0.94
N VAL A 98 -19.64 1.92 -0.06
CA VAL A 98 -19.51 1.69 1.38
C VAL A 98 -20.84 1.10 1.84
N ARG A 99 -20.85 -0.20 2.18
CA ARG A 99 -22.03 -0.79 2.82
C ARG A 99 -22.27 0.02 4.09
N PRO A 100 -23.47 0.56 4.33
CA PRO A 100 -23.75 1.22 5.58
C PRO A 100 -23.48 0.21 6.69
N LEU A 101 -22.51 0.53 7.55
CA LEU A 101 -22.31 -0.15 8.81
C LEU A 101 -23.66 -0.08 9.52
N LYS A 102 -24.39 -1.21 9.56
CA LYS A 102 -25.58 -1.31 10.42
C LYS A 102 -25.09 -0.95 11.82
N ALA A 103 -25.54 0.20 12.30
CA ALA A 103 -25.30 0.68 13.65
C ALA A 103 -25.77 -0.40 14.63
N LYS A 104 -24.82 -1.21 15.12
CA LYS A 104 -24.99 -1.97 16.36
C LYS A 104 -24.69 -1.02 17.51
N ALA A 105 -25.59 -0.07 17.69
CA ALA A 105 -25.70 0.76 18.87
C ALA A 105 -27.17 1.21 19.00
N ALA A 106 -28.01 0.24 19.33
CA ALA A 106 -29.24 0.44 20.07
C ALA A 106 -29.46 -0.83 20.90
N LEU A 107 -28.53 -1.03 21.85
CA LEU A 107 -28.85 -1.77 23.07
C LEU A 107 -29.63 -0.79 23.94
N GLN A 108 -30.82 -1.20 24.37
CA GLN A 108 -31.47 -0.80 25.61
C GLN A 108 -31.78 0.70 25.74
N ASP A 109 -32.98 1.10 25.31
CA ASP A 109 -33.96 1.82 26.14
C ASP A 109 -35.22 2.11 25.29
N GLU A 110 -36.39 2.13 25.93
CA GLU A 110 -37.77 2.12 25.39
C GLU A 110 -38.30 0.72 25.00
N ALA A 111 -39.21 0.06 25.72
CA ALA A 111 -40.02 0.45 26.84
C ALA A 111 -40.43 -0.81 27.62
N ALA A 112 -39.93 -0.96 28.85
CA ALA A 112 -40.84 -1.30 29.93
C ALA A 112 -41.56 0.00 30.27
N ASN A 113 -42.79 0.19 29.76
CA ASN A 113 -43.93 0.81 30.45
C ASN A 113 -45.09 1.04 29.46
N ASP A 114 -46.31 0.79 29.95
CA ASP A 114 -47.64 1.11 29.40
C ASP A 114 -48.29 0.14 28.39
N GLY A 115 -49.10 -0.79 28.92
CA GLY A 115 -50.31 -1.31 28.25
C GLY A 115 -50.57 -2.80 28.42
#